data_AF-A0A2N2UKU8-F1
#
_entry.id   AF-A0A2N2UKU8-F1
#
_cell.length_a   1.000
_cell.length_b   1.000
_cell.length_c   1.000
_cell.angle_alpha   90.00
_cell.angle_beta   90.00
_cell.angle_gamma   90.00
#
_symmetry.space_group_name_H-M   'P 1'
#
loop_
_entity.id
_entity.type
_entity.pdbx_description
1 polymer ?
#
loop_
_entity_poly.entity_id
_entity_poly.type
_entity_poly.pdbx_seq_one_letter_code
_entity_poly.pdbx_strand_id
1 'polypeptide(L)'
;DPDGSVLELLMTAPMLVTHWINWQYHASTCDPGRLGSGNKLLHNVVGGHIGVFEGNGGDLRIGLSKQSLHDGAGWVHEPLRLTVVIDAPQRAIEHVIAQHDVVRQLLDNGWLHLWRFDDAQLQRYAGGSWLALGLDEA
;
A
#
# COMPACT_ATOMS: atom_id res chain seq x y z
N ASP A 1 -19.31 16.13 -3.17
CA ASP A 1 -19.52 14.85 -3.87
C ASP A 1 -20.95 14.35 -3.60
N PRO A 2 -21.98 14.86 -4.32
CA PRO A 2 -23.38 14.58 -4.00
C PRO A 2 -23.82 13.13 -4.31
N ASP A 3 -23.21 12.51 -5.32
CA ASP A 3 -23.54 11.16 -5.79
C ASP A 3 -22.49 10.11 -5.38
N GLY A 4 -21.37 10.51 -4.78
CA GLY A 4 -20.31 9.61 -4.32
C GLY A 4 -19.27 9.25 -5.39
N SER A 5 -19.42 9.79 -6.60
CA SER A 5 -18.58 9.45 -7.75
C SER A 5 -17.11 9.85 -7.56
N VAL A 6 -16.86 10.97 -6.86
CA VAL A 6 -15.49 11.43 -6.58
C VAL A 6 -14.84 10.52 -5.53
N LEU A 7 -15.55 10.19 -4.45
CA LEU A 7 -15.06 9.26 -3.43
C LEU A 7 -14.73 7.90 -4.05
N GLU A 8 -15.64 7.37 -4.88
CA GLU A 8 -15.42 6.10 -5.59
C GLU A 8 -14.16 6.16 -6.46
N LEU A 9 -13.98 7.23 -7.24
CA LEU A 9 -12.78 7.43 -8.06
C LEU A 9 -11.50 7.47 -7.21
N LEU A 10 -11.52 8.19 -6.08
CA LEU A 10 -10.37 8.31 -5.18
C LEU A 10 -9.99 6.96 -4.54
N MET A 11 -10.98 6.18 -4.11
CA MET A 11 -10.79 4.87 -3.48
C MET A 11 -10.41 3.77 -4.48
N THR A 12 -10.81 3.89 -5.74
CA THR A 12 -10.55 2.86 -6.77
C THR A 12 -9.34 3.15 -7.64
N ALA A 13 -8.81 4.38 -7.65
CA ALA A 13 -7.60 4.72 -8.40
C ALA A 13 -6.45 5.20 -7.49
N PRO A 14 -6.42 6.44 -6.96
CA PRO A 14 -5.33 6.90 -6.09
C PRO A 14 -5.02 5.98 -4.90
N MET A 15 -6.05 5.45 -4.22
CA MET A 15 -5.84 4.54 -3.09
C MET A 15 -5.13 3.25 -3.51
N LEU A 16 -5.49 2.68 -4.67
CA LEU A 16 -4.84 1.47 -5.18
C LEU A 16 -3.39 1.74 -5.62
N VAL A 17 -3.16 2.85 -6.33
CA VAL A 17 -1.82 3.24 -6.78
C VAL A 17 -0.89 3.47 -5.60
N THR A 18 -1.34 4.23 -4.59
CA THR A 18 -0.54 4.50 -3.39
C THR A 18 -0.29 3.22 -2.58
N HIS A 19 -1.27 2.32 -2.51
CA HIS A 19 -1.10 1.00 -1.92
C HIS A 19 -0.03 0.15 -2.64
N TRP A 20 -0.07 0.07 -3.98
CA TRP A 20 0.94 -0.70 -4.75
C TRP A 20 2.34 -0.15 -4.56
N ILE A 21 2.51 1.17 -4.55
CA ILE A 21 3.79 1.81 -4.26
C ILE A 21 4.23 1.43 -2.84
N ASN A 22 3.39 1.63 -1.83
CA ASN A 22 3.70 1.30 -0.44
C ASN A 22 4.16 -0.16 -0.29
N TRP A 23 3.49 -1.11 -0.95
CA TRP A 23 3.85 -2.53 -0.85
C TRP A 23 5.12 -2.91 -1.58
N GLN A 24 5.50 -2.21 -2.65
CA GLN A 24 6.83 -2.41 -3.26
C GLN A 24 7.94 -2.07 -2.26
N TYR A 25 7.81 -0.94 -1.54
CA TYR A 25 8.77 -0.55 -0.49
C TYR A 25 8.71 -1.51 0.71
N HIS A 26 7.51 -1.80 1.23
CA HIS A 26 7.34 -2.68 2.37
C HIS A 26 7.92 -4.08 2.11
N ALA A 27 7.50 -4.74 1.04
CA ALA A 27 7.94 -6.10 0.70
C ALA A 27 9.45 -6.17 0.45
N SER A 28 9.98 -5.22 -0.35
CA SER A 28 11.42 -5.17 -0.68
C SER A 28 12.29 -4.84 0.53
N THR A 29 11.73 -4.25 1.58
CA THR A 29 12.43 -3.99 2.85
C THR A 29 12.32 -5.17 3.82
N CYS A 30 11.16 -5.83 3.90
CA CYS A 30 10.95 -6.99 4.79
C CYS A 30 11.72 -8.24 4.37
N ASP A 31 11.79 -8.56 3.07
CA ASP A 31 12.56 -9.68 2.53
C ASP A 31 13.30 -9.25 1.26
N PRO A 32 14.41 -8.49 1.38
CA PRO A 32 15.12 -7.94 0.22
C PRO A 32 15.69 -9.02 -0.72
N GLY A 33 15.93 -10.23 -0.20
CA GLY A 33 16.46 -11.34 -0.97
C GLY A 33 15.43 -11.96 -1.92
N ARG A 34 14.20 -12.14 -1.45
CA ARG A 34 13.11 -12.73 -2.26
C ARG A 34 12.23 -11.69 -2.95
N LEU A 35 11.94 -10.59 -2.27
CA LEU A 35 10.98 -9.58 -2.69
C LEU A 35 11.64 -8.25 -3.12
N GLY A 36 12.97 -8.18 -3.12
CA GLY A 36 13.74 -7.07 -3.70
C GLY A 36 14.34 -7.42 -5.07
N SER A 37 15.09 -6.48 -5.65
CA SER A 37 15.84 -6.70 -6.90
C SER A 37 17.36 -6.59 -6.76
N GLY A 38 17.89 -6.54 -5.55
CA GLY A 38 19.34 -6.52 -5.31
C GLY A 38 20.01 -5.22 -5.75
N ASN A 39 21.25 -5.30 -6.22
CA ASN A 39 22.07 -4.15 -6.60
C ASN A 39 21.69 -3.64 -8.01
N LYS A 40 21.20 -2.40 -8.07
CA LYS A 40 20.80 -1.73 -9.31
C LYS A 40 21.91 -1.69 -10.37
N LEU A 41 23.18 -1.62 -9.97
CA LEU A 41 24.32 -1.56 -10.91
C LEU A 41 24.50 -2.85 -11.72
N LEU A 42 23.94 -3.97 -11.25
CA LEU A 42 24.05 -5.27 -11.88
C LEU A 42 22.76 -5.67 -12.59
N HIS A 43 21.77 -4.78 -12.70
CA HIS A 43 20.47 -5.08 -13.29
C HIS A 43 20.57 -5.32 -14.79
N ASN A 44 20.13 -6.51 -15.21
CA ASN A 44 19.87 -6.82 -16.61
C ASN A 44 18.37 -6.93 -16.82
N VAL A 45 17.79 -6.03 -17.61
CA VAL A 45 16.35 -6.04 -17.92
C VAL A 45 16.03 -7.21 -18.83
N VAL A 46 15.03 -8.01 -18.46
CA VAL A 46 14.66 -9.23 -19.18
C VAL A 46 13.16 -9.33 -19.44
N GLY A 47 12.79 -10.19 -20.39
CA GLY A 47 11.39 -10.53 -20.65
C GLY A 47 10.52 -9.36 -21.12
N GLY A 48 11.09 -8.33 -21.78
CA GLY A 48 10.31 -7.18 -22.23
C GLY A 48 9.82 -6.27 -21.09
N HIS A 49 10.68 -6.02 -20.10
CA HIS A 49 10.43 -5.17 -18.92
C HIS A 49 9.58 -5.79 -17.80
N ILE A 50 9.43 -7.12 -17.79
CA ILE A 50 8.72 -7.83 -16.72
C ILE A 50 9.53 -7.83 -15.41
N GLY A 51 10.86 -7.77 -15.48
CA GLY A 51 11.73 -7.70 -14.30
C GLY A 51 13.21 -7.64 -14.67
N VAL A 52 14.06 -7.94 -13.68
CA VAL A 52 15.52 -7.91 -13.83
C VAL A 52 16.19 -9.16 -13.29
N PHE A 53 17.36 -9.50 -13.84
CA PHE A 53 18.35 -10.33 -13.16
C PHE A 53 19.40 -9.45 -12.48
N GLU A 54 19.98 -9.95 -11.39
CA GLU A 54 21.15 -9.33 -10.74
C GLU A 54 22.43 -10.04 -11.20
N GLY A 55 23.19 -9.41 -12.08
CA GLY A 55 24.40 -9.98 -12.65
C GLY A 55 24.12 -10.91 -13.83
N ASN A 56 24.94 -11.95 -14.00
CA ASN A 56 24.94 -12.80 -15.20
C ASN A 56 23.85 -13.89 -15.21
N GLY A 57 22.95 -13.94 -14.23
CA GLY A 57 21.87 -14.92 -14.17
C GLY A 57 21.12 -14.90 -12.83
N GLY A 58 20.39 -15.98 -12.55
CA GLY A 58 19.60 -16.16 -11.33
C GLY A 58 18.09 -16.03 -11.55
N ASP A 59 17.34 -16.02 -10.46
CA ASP A 59 15.88 -15.89 -10.50
C ASP A 59 15.45 -14.48 -10.95
N LEU A 60 14.29 -14.41 -11.61
CA LEU A 60 13.67 -13.15 -11.99
C LEU A 60 13.32 -12.34 -10.72
N ARG A 61 13.74 -11.07 -10.69
CA ARG A 61 13.45 -10.18 -9.57
C ARG A 61 12.51 -9.06 -9.97
N ILE A 62 11.51 -8.81 -9.12
CA ILE A 62 10.38 -7.92 -9.40
C ILE A 62 10.25 -6.75 -8.40
N GLY A 63 11.09 -6.73 -7.36
CA GLY A 63 11.05 -5.71 -6.31
C GLY A 63 11.95 -4.51 -6.55
N LEU A 64 12.10 -3.69 -5.50
CA LEU A 64 12.97 -2.52 -5.51
C LEU A 64 14.44 -2.89 -5.28
N SER A 65 15.32 -2.10 -5.89
CA SER A 65 16.77 -2.25 -5.71
C SER A 65 17.20 -1.75 -4.33
N LYS A 66 18.32 -2.26 -3.82
CA LYS A 66 18.88 -1.81 -2.53
C LYS A 66 19.10 -0.30 -2.48
N GLN A 67 19.51 0.32 -3.59
CA GLN A 67 19.73 1.76 -3.69
C GLN A 67 18.44 2.59 -3.57
N SER A 68 17.27 2.00 -3.75
CA SER A 68 15.98 2.65 -3.51
C SER A 68 15.57 2.63 -2.04
N LEU A 69 16.23 1.81 -1.22
CA LEU A 69 15.81 1.49 0.15
C LEU A 69 16.87 1.80 1.20
N HIS A 70 18.12 2.00 0.78
CA HIS A 70 19.28 2.07 1.65
C HIS A 70 20.25 3.15 1.17
N ASP A 71 20.73 3.99 2.08
CA ASP A 71 21.63 5.12 1.79
C ASP A 71 23.12 4.78 1.83
N GLY A 72 23.47 3.62 2.42
CA GLY A 72 24.83 3.14 2.59
C GLY A 72 25.20 2.91 4.05
N ALA A 73 24.48 3.58 4.97
CA ALA A 73 24.59 3.38 6.41
C ALA A 73 23.40 2.59 6.99
N GLY A 74 22.18 2.79 6.47
CA GLY A 74 21.00 2.09 6.95
C GLY A 74 19.82 2.11 5.96
N TRP A 75 18.72 1.47 6.38
CA TRP A 75 17.45 1.51 5.67
C TRP A 75 16.81 2.89 5.83
N VAL A 76 16.39 3.49 4.71
CA VAL A 76 15.72 4.81 4.70
C VAL A 76 14.20 4.71 4.65
N HIS A 77 13.67 3.51 4.40
CA HIS A 77 12.25 3.22 4.43
C HIS A 77 11.93 2.21 5.52
N GLU A 78 11.09 2.60 6.48
CA GLU A 78 10.50 1.66 7.42
C GLU A 78 9.38 0.87 6.74
N PRO A 79 9.27 -0.45 6.93
CA PRO A 79 8.20 -1.25 6.35
C PRO A 79 6.88 -1.01 7.08
N LEU A 80 6.20 0.07 6.72
CA LEU A 80 4.89 0.45 7.23
C LEU A 80 3.79 0.09 6.23
N ARG A 81 2.62 -0.28 6.73
CA ARG A 81 1.41 -0.43 5.92
C ARG A 81 0.75 0.93 5.74
N LEU A 82 0.30 1.22 4.52
CA LEU A 82 -0.43 2.45 4.20
C LEU A 82 -1.68 2.59 5.09
N THR A 83 -1.85 3.77 5.69
CA THR A 83 -3.11 4.19 6.32
C THR A 83 -3.75 5.27 5.46
N VAL A 84 -4.99 5.04 5.06
CA VAL A 84 -5.81 5.95 4.27
C VAL A 84 -6.85 6.55 5.20
N VAL A 85 -6.88 7.87 5.31
CA VAL A 85 -7.87 8.59 6.11
C VAL A 85 -8.84 9.29 5.18
N ILE A 86 -10.13 9.02 5.32
CA ILE A 86 -11.19 9.58 4.48
C ILE A 86 -12.15 10.39 5.35
N ASP A 87 -12.34 11.65 4.98
CA ASP A 87 -13.41 12.49 5.50
C ASP A 87 -14.62 12.42 4.56
N ALA A 88 -15.52 11.48 4.84
CA ALA A 88 -16.75 11.26 4.08
C ALA A 88 -17.81 10.53 4.94
N PRO A 89 -19.10 10.58 4.54
CA PRO A 89 -20.15 9.82 5.21
C PRO A 89 -19.82 8.31 5.20
N GLN A 90 -19.95 7.66 6.37
CA GLN A 90 -19.65 6.23 6.55
C GLN A 90 -20.32 5.35 5.48
N ARG A 91 -21.62 5.58 5.25
CA ARG A 91 -22.41 4.86 4.24
C ARG A 91 -21.86 4.98 2.82
N ALA A 92 -21.21 6.10 2.47
CA ALA A 92 -20.66 6.31 1.14
C ALA A 92 -19.37 5.49 0.96
N ILE A 93 -18.52 5.46 1.99
CA ILE A 93 -17.32 4.62 2.02
C ILE A 93 -17.70 3.14 1.93
N GLU A 94 -18.67 2.70 2.75
CA GLU A 94 -19.17 1.33 2.74
C GLU A 94 -19.77 0.92 1.39
N HIS A 95 -20.46 1.85 0.71
CA HIS A 95 -20.99 1.60 -0.62
C HIS A 95 -19.88 1.25 -1.62
N VAL A 96 -18.79 2.02 -1.63
CA VAL A 96 -17.63 1.76 -2.50
C VAL A 96 -16.98 0.42 -2.15
N ILE A 97 -16.80 0.11 -0.86
CA ILE A 97 -16.25 -1.18 -0.41
C ILE A 97 -17.12 -2.35 -0.88
N ALA A 98 -18.45 -2.20 -0.83
CA ALA A 98 -19.38 -3.22 -1.28
C ALA A 98 -19.34 -3.43 -2.80
N GLN A 99 -19.18 -2.36 -3.58
CA GLN A 99 -19.16 -2.41 -5.04
C GLN A 99 -17.84 -2.93 -5.63
N HIS A 100 -16.70 -2.73 -4.95
CA HIS A 100 -15.38 -3.02 -5.51
C HIS A 100 -14.64 -4.11 -4.74
N ASP A 101 -14.63 -5.33 -5.30
CA ASP A 101 -13.98 -6.50 -4.72
C ASP A 101 -12.51 -6.26 -4.38
N VAL A 102 -11.78 -5.56 -5.25
CA VAL A 102 -10.36 -5.24 -5.03
C VAL A 102 -10.15 -4.40 -3.77
N VAL A 103 -11.00 -3.38 -3.56
CA VAL A 103 -10.93 -2.52 -2.37
C VAL A 103 -11.23 -3.34 -1.12
N ARG A 104 -12.31 -4.12 -1.15
CA ARG A 104 -12.71 -4.99 -0.03
C ARG A 104 -11.61 -6.00 0.32
N GLN A 105 -11.02 -6.67 -0.66
CA GLN A 105 -9.94 -7.63 -0.43
C GLN A 105 -8.69 -6.97 0.18
N LEU A 106 -8.36 -5.73 -0.19
CA LEU A 106 -7.25 -5.01 0.44
C LEU A 106 -7.50 -4.73 1.91
N LEU A 107 -8.73 -4.36 2.27
CA LEU A 107 -9.12 -4.05 3.64
C LEU A 107 -9.24 -5.30 4.51
N ASP A 108 -9.99 -6.30 4.04
CA ASP A 108 -10.33 -7.49 4.82
C ASP A 108 -9.10 -8.36 5.13
N ASN A 109 -8.13 -8.38 4.22
CA ASN A 109 -6.86 -9.09 4.43
C ASN A 109 -5.79 -8.22 5.11
N GLY A 110 -6.11 -6.97 5.47
CA GLY A 110 -5.20 -6.08 6.19
C GLY A 110 -3.97 -5.64 5.38
N TRP A 111 -4.11 -5.58 4.05
CA TRP A 111 -3.07 -5.08 3.15
C TRP A 111 -2.92 -3.55 3.24
N LEU A 112 -3.96 -2.82 3.66
CA LEU A 112 -3.87 -1.42 4.07
C LEU A 112 -4.85 -1.14 5.21
N HIS A 113 -4.68 0.00 5.88
CA HIS A 113 -5.62 0.48 6.89
C HIS A 113 -6.52 1.57 6.31
N LEU A 114 -7.81 1.50 6.62
CA LEU A 114 -8.77 2.54 6.26
C LEU A 114 -9.38 3.13 7.52
N TRP A 115 -9.21 4.43 7.66
CA TRP A 115 -9.79 5.23 8.72
C TRP A 115 -10.78 6.23 8.14
N ARG A 116 -11.83 6.49 8.89
CA ARG A 116 -12.80 7.54 8.64
C ARG A 116 -12.60 8.63 9.68
N PHE A 117 -12.61 9.88 9.24
CA PHE A 117 -12.69 11.04 10.12
C PHE A 117 -14.13 11.58 10.11
N ASP A 118 -14.70 11.89 11.27
CA ASP A 118 -16.07 12.40 11.39
C ASP A 118 -16.18 13.71 12.17
N ASP A 119 -15.35 14.68 11.75
CA ASP A 119 -15.14 16.00 12.35
C ASP A 119 -14.52 15.98 13.76
N ALA A 120 -14.77 14.93 14.56
CA ALA A 120 -14.32 14.86 15.95
C ALA A 120 -13.54 13.58 16.28
N GLN A 121 -13.75 12.48 15.56
CA GLN A 121 -13.13 11.20 15.88
C GLN A 121 -12.57 10.50 14.65
N LEU A 122 -11.53 9.68 14.90
CA LEU A 122 -11.05 8.72 13.92
C LEU A 122 -11.64 7.34 14.24
N GLN A 123 -12.16 6.70 13.21
CA GLN A 123 -12.69 5.35 13.29
C GLN A 123 -11.94 4.46 12.31
N ARG A 124 -11.42 3.32 12.76
CA ARG A 124 -10.76 2.33 11.90
C ARG A 124 -11.77 1.30 11.40
N TYR A 125 -11.77 1.07 10.10
CA TYR A 125 -12.48 -0.05 9.49
C TYR A 125 -11.75 -1.38 9.78
N ALA A 126 -12.47 -2.35 10.31
CA ALA A 126 -11.96 -3.70 10.57
C ALA A 126 -13.09 -4.73 10.44
N GLY A 127 -12.98 -5.63 9.46
CA GLY A 127 -13.90 -6.75 9.28
C GLY A 127 -15.37 -6.34 9.18
N GLY A 128 -15.67 -5.31 8.38
CA GLY A 128 -17.04 -4.79 8.23
C GLY A 128 -17.52 -3.86 9.35
N SER A 129 -16.70 -3.61 10.36
CA SER A 129 -17.06 -2.77 11.52
C SER A 129 -16.18 -1.53 11.63
N TRP A 130 -16.72 -0.45 12.21
CA TRP A 130 -15.98 0.76 12.54
C TRP A 130 -15.66 0.79 14.02
N LEU A 131 -14.36 0.86 14.35
CA LEU A 131 -13.84 0.89 15.71
C LEU A 131 -13.29 2.27 16.00
N ALA A 132 -13.77 2.94 17.04
CA ALA A 132 -13.17 4.22 17.48
C ALA A 132 -11.69 4.01 17.83
N LEU A 133 -10.84 4.89 17.31
CA LEU A 133 -9.44 4.95 17.72
C LEU A 133 -9.38 5.80 18.98
N GLY A 134 -9.04 5.19 20.12
CA GLY A 134 -8.60 5.94 21.28
C GLY A 134 -7.30 6.63 20.92
N LEU A 135 -7.34 7.94 20.71
CA LEU A 135 -6.14 8.76 20.79
C LEU A 135 -5.88 8.93 22.29
N ASP A 136 -5.27 7.92 22.90
CA ASP A 136 -4.72 8.10 24.25
C ASP A 136 -3.65 9.19 24.10
N GLU A 137 -3.84 10.34 24.77
CA GLU A 137 -2.82 11.38 24.85
C GLU A 137 -1.57 10.75 25.49
N ALA A 138 -0.54 10.52 24.68
CA ALA A 138 0.76 10.04 25.11
C ALA A 138 1.59 11.15 25.75
#